data_AF-A0A923TUJ1-F1
#
_entry.id   AF-A0A923TUJ1-F1
#
_cell.length_a   1.000
_cell.length_b   1.000
_cell.length_c   1.000
_cell.angle_alpha   90.00
_cell.angle_beta   90.00
_cell.angle_gamma   90.00
#
_symmetry.space_group_name_H-M   'P 1'
#
loop_
_entity.id
_entity.type
_entity.pdbx_description
1 polymer ?
#
loop_
_entity_poly.entity_id
_entity_poly.type
_entity_poly.pdbx_seq_one_letter_code
_entity_poly.pdbx_strand_id
1 'polypeptide(L)'
;MKNQIIALLAVGFSFTGCNLQKKEPTLGYLSELQYQAPPLTVGFEITTYCSAGHTPDLYRDFYFANRSVRFEQGKIVPDSDADGLSDKLETAQLSRLGILPNNPNSILGSISDLVIYLAGIFPPEQNRLRCSGASDLTDNDHDGLNLCEERLLQTNPDNFDTDGDGIPDSIELRCGLNPLDPSDAALDTDGDGIINSQECKLGTPIDFDNRILSVAQSTPIYRIEKYDVPTPCMKFIISNVPVLPEAGMNHINMTFIEKNLATGKLQMVTLETQVSPSLGGRPGPTIKCTATPNGNGVLQGVCN
;
A
#
# COMPACT_ATOMS: atom_id res chain seq x y z
N MET A 1 -62.07 15.04 13.89
CA MET A 1 -61.13 13.93 13.62
C MET A 1 -59.97 14.06 14.61
N LYS A 2 -59.87 13.09 15.53
CA LYS A 2 -58.87 12.75 16.59
C LYS A 2 -57.57 13.58 16.60
N ASN A 3 -57.09 14.27 17.65
CA ASN A 3 -56.92 13.96 19.08
C ASN A 3 -56.28 12.59 19.39
N GLN A 4 -55.00 12.55 19.81
CA GLN A 4 -54.62 12.35 21.22
C GLN A 4 -53.09 12.40 21.46
N ILE A 5 -52.75 13.02 22.59
CA ILE A 5 -51.50 12.98 23.36
C ILE A 5 -51.51 11.70 24.21
N ILE A 6 -50.40 10.95 24.30
CA ILE A 6 -50.05 10.14 25.50
C ILE A 6 -48.53 10.15 25.68
N ALA A 7 -48.11 10.52 26.89
CA ALA A 7 -46.75 10.41 27.41
C ALA A 7 -46.60 9.18 28.33
N LEU A 8 -45.34 8.75 28.48
CA LEU A 8 -44.75 7.85 29.48
C LEU A 8 -45.15 6.36 29.50
N LEU A 9 -44.15 5.51 29.25
CA LEU A 9 -43.76 4.43 30.15
C LEU A 9 -42.26 4.16 30.00
N ALA A 10 -41.51 4.52 31.04
CA ALA A 10 -40.16 4.03 31.24
C ALA A 10 -40.24 2.52 31.49
N VAL A 11 -39.57 1.74 30.64
CA VAL A 11 -39.31 0.33 30.91
C VAL A 11 -37.80 0.19 31.03
N GLY A 12 -37.34 -0.02 32.25
CA GLY A 12 -35.96 -0.41 32.51
C GLY A 12 -35.69 -1.76 31.86
N PHE A 13 -34.67 -1.80 31.00
CA PHE A 13 -34.00 -3.04 30.63
C PHE A 13 -32.55 -2.94 31.06
N SER A 14 -32.18 -3.87 31.94
CA SER A 14 -30.81 -4.16 32.35
C SER A 14 -29.99 -4.55 31.12
N PHE A 15 -29.00 -3.74 30.75
CA PHE A 15 -27.99 -4.13 29.75
C PHE A 15 -26.98 -5.10 30.39
N THR A 16 -27.38 -6.36 30.51
CA THR A 16 -26.42 -7.47 30.59
C THR A 16 -25.90 -7.77 29.19
N GLY A 17 -24.59 -7.58 28.99
CA GLY A 17 -23.85 -8.18 27.88
C GLY A 17 -23.83 -7.38 26.58
N CYS A 18 -23.13 -6.24 26.56
CA CYS A 18 -22.61 -5.71 25.30
C CYS A 18 -21.44 -6.60 24.86
N ASN A 19 -21.75 -7.72 24.20
CA ASN A 19 -20.76 -8.50 23.48
C ASN A 19 -20.55 -7.82 22.12
N LEU A 20 -19.65 -6.83 22.09
CA LEU A 20 -19.12 -6.28 20.83
C LEU A 20 -18.28 -7.38 20.17
N GLN A 21 -18.94 -8.33 19.50
CA GLN A 21 -18.27 -9.07 18.44
C GLN A 21 -17.92 -8.03 17.37
N LYS A 22 -16.65 -7.61 17.34
CA LYS A 22 -16.04 -6.86 16.25
C LYS A 22 -16.39 -7.62 14.97
N LYS A 23 -17.32 -7.07 14.19
CA LYS A 23 -17.64 -7.59 12.87
C LYS A 23 -16.48 -7.14 11.98
N GLU A 24 -15.61 -8.08 11.62
CA GLU A 24 -14.62 -7.89 10.55
C GLU A 24 -15.34 -7.34 9.31
N PRO A 25 -14.80 -6.31 8.63
CA PRO A 25 -15.42 -5.79 7.42
C PRO A 25 -15.44 -6.89 6.35
N THR A 26 -16.63 -7.38 6.03
CA THR A 26 -16.86 -8.19 4.83
C THR A 26 -16.87 -7.24 3.63
N LEU A 27 -15.75 -7.15 2.92
CA LEU A 27 -15.66 -6.50 1.61
C LEU A 27 -16.71 -7.12 0.67
N GLY A 28 -17.58 -6.27 0.13
CA GLY A 28 -18.60 -6.68 -0.82
C GLY A 28 -17.96 -7.16 -2.11
N TYR A 29 -18.37 -8.34 -2.58
CA TYR A 29 -18.03 -8.81 -3.92
C TYR A 29 -18.61 -7.84 -4.95
N LEU A 30 -17.75 -7.09 -5.64
CA LEU A 30 -18.14 -6.42 -6.88
C LEU A 30 -18.26 -7.48 -7.99
N SER A 31 -19.39 -7.43 -8.69
CA SER A 31 -19.80 -8.38 -9.71
C SER A 31 -18.95 -8.27 -10.98
N GLU A 32 -18.65 -9.44 -11.58
CA GLU A 32 -17.90 -9.70 -12.81
C GLU A 32 -18.30 -8.87 -14.05
N LEU A 33 -17.92 -7.60 -14.13
CA LEU A 33 -18.08 -6.83 -15.36
C LEU A 33 -16.72 -6.34 -15.90
N GLN A 34 -16.30 -7.03 -16.97
CA GLN A 34 -15.42 -6.57 -18.05
C GLN A 34 -13.89 -6.58 -17.87
N TYR A 35 -13.25 -7.73 -17.60
CA TYR A 35 -11.87 -7.94 -18.07
C TYR A 35 -11.58 -9.35 -18.62
N GLN A 36 -10.77 -9.40 -19.68
CA GLN A 36 -10.34 -10.60 -20.37
C GLN A 36 -9.48 -11.48 -19.44
N ALA A 37 -10.12 -12.49 -18.87
CA ALA A 37 -9.54 -13.60 -18.10
C ALA A 37 -8.82 -13.18 -16.79
N PRO A 38 -9.29 -13.57 -15.58
CA PRO A 38 -8.70 -13.17 -14.30
C PRO A 38 -7.15 -13.25 -14.24
N PRO A 39 -6.42 -12.36 -13.57
CA PRO A 39 -4.97 -12.54 -13.47
C PRO A 39 -4.60 -13.91 -12.87
N LEU A 40 -3.42 -14.45 -13.21
CA LEU A 40 -2.85 -15.52 -12.39
C LEU A 40 -2.69 -14.94 -10.98
N THR A 41 -3.07 -15.72 -9.98
CA THR A 41 -2.99 -15.24 -8.59
C THR A 41 -2.22 -16.20 -7.71
N VAL A 42 -1.77 -15.71 -6.55
CA VAL A 42 -1.30 -16.52 -5.44
C VAL A 42 -1.96 -16.03 -4.14
N GLY A 43 -1.97 -16.89 -3.12
CA GLY A 43 -2.31 -16.51 -1.76
C GLY A 43 -1.08 -16.44 -0.86
N PHE A 44 -1.15 -15.71 0.23
CA PHE A 44 -0.14 -15.64 1.28
C PHE A 44 -0.77 -15.95 2.63
N GLU A 45 -0.11 -16.79 3.41
CA GLU A 45 -0.44 -17.04 4.81
C GLU A 45 0.74 -16.61 5.68
N ILE A 46 0.68 -15.43 6.29
CA ILE A 46 1.62 -15.01 7.32
C ILE A 46 1.19 -15.67 8.62
N THR A 47 1.88 -16.74 8.98
CA THR A 47 1.51 -17.60 10.13
C THR A 47 1.85 -16.99 11.49
N THR A 48 2.80 -16.05 11.53
CA THR A 48 3.17 -15.32 12.74
C THR A 48 3.74 -13.98 12.32
N TYR A 49 3.08 -12.90 12.74
CA TYR A 49 3.58 -11.54 12.74
C TYR A 49 3.54 -11.06 14.19
N CYS A 50 4.69 -10.91 14.84
CA CYS A 50 4.75 -10.44 16.23
C CYS A 50 5.48 -9.10 16.27
N SER A 51 4.86 -8.05 16.79
CA SER A 51 5.54 -6.78 16.97
C SER A 51 6.12 -6.69 18.37
N ALA A 52 7.41 -6.37 18.50
CA ALA A 52 8.09 -6.26 19.80
C ALA A 52 7.88 -4.86 20.39
N GLY A 53 6.85 -4.70 21.22
CA GLY A 53 6.63 -3.47 22.00
C GLY A 53 5.68 -2.44 21.38
N HIS A 54 4.77 -2.85 20.48
CA HIS A 54 3.79 -1.98 19.80
C HIS A 54 2.33 -2.31 20.18
N THR A 55 1.39 -1.35 19.99
CA THR A 55 -0.03 -1.52 20.38
C THR A 55 -0.90 -2.17 19.29
N PRO A 56 -1.85 -3.05 19.65
CA PRO A 56 -2.81 -3.72 18.74
C PRO A 56 -3.64 -2.82 17.82
N ASP A 57 -3.83 -1.53 18.15
CA ASP A 57 -4.74 -0.65 17.40
C ASP A 57 -4.15 -0.06 16.12
N LEU A 58 -2.81 -0.11 15.96
CA LEU A 58 -2.13 0.35 14.73
C LEU A 58 -2.00 -0.72 13.64
N TYR A 59 -2.32 -1.96 13.94
CA TYR A 59 -2.31 -3.06 12.96
C TYR A 59 -3.46 -2.97 11.94
N ARG A 60 -4.14 -1.82 11.86
CA ARG A 60 -5.27 -1.59 10.95
C ARG A 60 -4.83 -1.06 9.59
N ASP A 61 -3.69 -0.39 9.53
CA ASP A 61 -3.22 0.24 8.31
C ASP A 61 -1.99 -0.51 7.82
N PHE A 62 -2.26 -1.52 7.00
CA PHE A 62 -1.25 -2.21 6.20
C PHE A 62 -1.57 -1.99 4.73
N TYR A 63 -0.52 -1.93 3.93
CA TYR A 63 -0.57 -1.70 2.50
C TYR A 63 0.02 -2.89 1.79
N PHE A 64 -0.70 -3.36 0.79
CA PHE A 64 -0.30 -4.50 0.01
C PHE A 64 -0.01 -4.07 -1.43
N ALA A 65 1.16 -4.44 -1.95
CA ALA A 65 1.50 -4.14 -3.33
C ALA A 65 2.35 -5.25 -3.96
N ASN A 66 1.97 -5.70 -5.15
CA ASN A 66 2.93 -6.33 -6.05
C ASN A 66 3.69 -5.18 -6.76
N ARG A 67 4.95 -4.96 -6.39
CA ARG A 67 5.75 -3.87 -6.96
C ARG A 67 6.32 -4.19 -8.33
N SER A 68 6.22 -5.44 -8.80
CA SER A 68 6.69 -5.79 -10.15
C SER A 68 5.67 -5.47 -11.24
N VAL A 69 4.51 -4.91 -10.87
CA VAL A 69 3.41 -4.64 -11.79
C VAL A 69 2.82 -3.26 -11.60
N ARG A 70 2.36 -2.68 -12.71
CA ARG A 70 1.42 -1.56 -12.72
C ARG A 70 0.15 -1.95 -13.46
N PHE A 71 -0.95 -1.25 -13.17
CA PHE A 71 -2.15 -1.35 -13.97
C PHE A 71 -2.20 -0.17 -14.95
N GLU A 72 -2.33 -0.46 -16.24
CA GLU A 72 -2.40 0.56 -17.27
C GLU A 72 -3.47 0.23 -18.30
N GLN A 73 -4.45 1.13 -18.47
CA GLN A 73 -5.49 1.02 -19.49
C GLN A 73 -6.15 -0.36 -19.50
N GLY A 74 -6.45 -0.90 -18.31
CA GLY A 74 -7.05 -2.21 -18.20
C GLY A 74 -6.11 -3.41 -18.18
N LYS A 75 -4.80 -3.20 -18.21
CA LYS A 75 -3.82 -4.27 -18.38
C LYS A 75 -2.79 -4.23 -17.27
N ILE A 76 -2.40 -5.41 -16.81
CA ILE A 76 -1.22 -5.56 -15.95
C ILE A 76 0.02 -5.43 -16.86
N VAL A 77 0.88 -4.48 -16.54
CA VAL A 77 2.15 -4.21 -17.24
C VAL A 77 3.32 -4.35 -16.26
N PRO A 78 4.52 -4.72 -16.73
CA PRO A 78 5.69 -4.86 -15.86
C PRO A 78 6.23 -3.51 -15.37
N ASP A 79 6.83 -3.57 -14.19
CA ASP A 79 7.66 -2.56 -13.53
C ASP A 79 8.88 -3.32 -12.97
N SER A 80 9.95 -3.35 -13.76
CA SER A 80 11.06 -4.29 -13.58
C SER A 80 12.01 -3.90 -12.45
N ASP A 81 12.10 -2.61 -12.11
CA ASP A 81 12.89 -2.11 -10.98
C ASP A 81 12.05 -1.71 -9.75
N ALA A 82 10.74 -1.90 -9.85
CA ALA A 82 9.77 -1.75 -8.77
C ALA A 82 9.67 -0.32 -8.24
N ASP A 83 10.06 0.69 -9.01
CA ASP A 83 10.12 2.07 -8.55
C ASP A 83 8.73 2.75 -8.56
N GLY A 84 7.76 2.19 -9.29
CA GLY A 84 6.41 2.70 -9.45
C GLY A 84 6.09 3.15 -10.88
N LEU A 85 7.08 3.31 -11.75
CA LEU A 85 6.92 3.59 -13.17
C LEU A 85 6.88 2.26 -13.94
N SER A 86 6.04 2.16 -14.97
CA SER A 86 6.02 0.94 -15.78
C SER A 86 7.13 0.95 -16.81
N ASP A 87 7.65 -0.23 -17.15
CA ASP A 87 8.67 -0.38 -18.20
C ASP A 87 8.23 0.27 -19.52
N LYS A 88 6.92 0.20 -19.78
CA LYS A 88 6.28 0.78 -20.97
C LYS A 88 6.30 2.31 -20.92
N LEU A 89 5.97 2.93 -19.80
CA LEU A 89 6.02 4.38 -19.63
C LEU A 89 7.45 4.88 -19.77
N GLU A 90 8.39 4.21 -19.13
CA GLU A 90 9.80 4.60 -19.12
C GLU A 90 10.44 4.44 -20.49
N THR A 91 10.21 3.30 -21.16
CA THR A 91 10.73 3.07 -22.51
C THR A 91 10.09 4.00 -23.54
N ALA A 92 8.77 4.21 -23.47
CA ALA A 92 8.05 4.94 -24.50
C ALA A 92 8.13 6.47 -24.34
N GLN A 93 8.22 6.99 -23.11
CA GLN A 93 8.06 8.42 -22.85
C GLN A 93 9.19 9.05 -22.03
N LEU A 94 9.80 8.30 -21.10
CA LEU A 94 10.74 8.86 -20.12
C LEU A 94 12.21 8.56 -20.40
N SER A 95 12.53 7.65 -21.33
CA SER A 95 13.92 7.33 -21.72
C SER A 95 14.67 8.56 -22.24
N ARG A 96 13.96 9.50 -22.88
CA ARG A 96 14.54 10.78 -23.33
C ARG A 96 14.93 11.72 -22.17
N LEU A 97 14.42 11.46 -20.97
CA LEU A 97 14.66 12.20 -19.73
C LEU A 97 15.72 11.51 -18.86
N GLY A 98 16.22 10.33 -19.28
CA GLY A 98 17.21 9.55 -18.54
C GLY A 98 16.63 8.62 -17.47
N ILE A 99 15.30 8.47 -17.40
CA ILE A 99 14.60 7.48 -16.56
C ILE A 99 14.55 6.15 -17.31
N LEU A 100 15.02 5.07 -16.70
CA LEU A 100 15.26 3.78 -17.36
C LEU A 100 14.60 2.62 -16.60
N PRO A 101 13.99 1.66 -17.34
CA PRO A 101 13.11 0.62 -16.78
C PRO A 101 13.78 -0.50 -15.96
N ASN A 102 15.04 -0.36 -15.60
CA ASN A 102 15.75 -1.39 -14.83
C ASN A 102 16.69 -0.78 -13.79
N ASN A 103 16.46 0.48 -13.44
CA ASN A 103 17.21 1.19 -12.42
C ASN A 103 16.27 2.19 -11.74
N PRO A 104 15.88 1.95 -10.47
CA PRO A 104 14.86 2.74 -9.82
C PRO A 104 15.27 4.20 -9.57
N ASN A 105 16.57 4.51 -9.73
CA ASN A 105 17.20 5.80 -9.45
C ASN A 105 18.17 6.17 -10.62
N SER A 106 17.68 6.18 -11.86
CA SER A 106 18.51 6.30 -13.08
C SER A 106 19.30 7.60 -13.19
N ILE A 107 18.72 8.72 -12.74
CA ILE A 107 19.33 10.05 -12.94
C ILE A 107 20.24 10.41 -11.78
N LEU A 108 19.73 10.28 -10.56
CA LEU A 108 20.45 10.55 -9.32
C LEU A 108 20.27 9.33 -8.45
N GLY A 109 21.33 8.54 -8.25
CA GLY A 109 21.25 7.27 -7.51
C GLY A 109 20.68 7.36 -6.08
N SER A 110 20.45 8.57 -5.57
CA SER A 110 19.85 8.90 -4.29
C SER A 110 18.36 9.28 -4.32
N ILE A 111 17.74 9.45 -5.48
CA ILE A 111 16.34 9.85 -5.63
C ILE A 111 15.65 8.85 -6.57
N SER A 112 14.48 8.39 -6.20
CA SER A 112 13.68 7.51 -7.07
C SER A 112 13.25 8.24 -8.35
N ASP A 113 13.29 7.55 -9.48
CA ASP A 113 12.84 8.07 -10.77
C ASP A 113 11.35 8.44 -10.72
N LEU A 114 10.54 7.71 -9.95
CA LEU A 114 9.18 8.10 -9.59
C LEU A 114 9.09 9.54 -9.06
N VAL A 115 9.92 9.90 -8.08
CA VAL A 115 9.91 11.24 -7.48
C VAL A 115 10.36 12.29 -8.49
N ILE A 116 11.39 12.00 -9.28
CA ILE A 116 11.84 12.90 -10.35
C ILE A 116 10.70 13.16 -11.35
N TYR A 117 9.96 12.11 -11.71
CA TYR A 117 8.85 12.19 -12.64
C TYR A 117 7.68 13.00 -12.07
N LEU A 118 7.25 12.72 -10.84
CA LEU A 118 6.13 13.40 -10.19
C LEU A 118 6.43 14.87 -9.88
N ALA A 119 7.66 15.19 -9.48
CA ALA A 119 8.11 16.56 -9.29
C ALA A 119 8.27 17.34 -10.61
N GLY A 120 8.10 16.67 -11.77
CA GLY A 120 8.20 17.30 -13.09
C GLY A 120 9.60 17.80 -13.44
N ILE A 121 10.65 17.17 -12.90
CA ILE A 121 12.02 17.65 -13.03
C ILE A 121 12.66 17.06 -14.29
N PHE A 122 12.75 17.90 -15.32
CA PHE A 122 13.25 17.50 -16.65
C PHE A 122 14.56 18.20 -17.01
N PRO A 123 15.34 17.71 -17.99
CA PRO A 123 16.52 18.44 -18.46
C PRO A 123 16.16 19.88 -18.90
N PRO A 124 16.96 20.89 -18.51
CA PRO A 124 18.25 20.81 -17.84
C PRO A 124 18.20 20.90 -16.30
N GLU A 125 17.03 20.96 -15.68
CA GLU A 125 16.84 21.19 -14.24
C GLU A 125 17.45 20.08 -13.38
N GLN A 126 17.46 18.85 -13.90
CA GLN A 126 18.14 17.69 -13.30
C GLN A 126 19.62 17.99 -12.93
N ASN A 127 20.35 18.78 -13.73
CA ASN A 127 21.75 19.14 -13.45
C ASN A 127 21.91 20.12 -12.27
N ARG A 128 20.81 20.77 -11.85
CA ARG A 128 20.78 21.73 -10.75
C ARG A 128 20.37 21.10 -9.43
N LEU A 129 19.90 19.85 -9.44
CA LEU A 129 19.56 19.12 -8.24
C LEU A 129 20.80 18.96 -7.34
N ARG A 130 20.55 19.05 -6.03
CA ARG A 130 21.56 18.97 -4.97
C ARG A 130 21.01 18.04 -3.90
N CYS A 131 21.12 16.73 -4.16
CA CYS A 131 20.65 15.64 -3.30
C CYS A 131 21.77 14.62 -3.08
N SER A 132 22.92 15.12 -2.61
CA SER A 132 24.14 14.32 -2.45
C SER A 132 24.79 14.48 -1.08
N GLY A 133 24.24 15.33 -0.21
CA GLY A 133 24.66 15.39 1.18
C GLY A 133 24.13 14.17 1.95
N ALA A 134 24.90 13.65 2.90
CA ALA A 134 24.45 12.55 3.76
C ALA A 134 23.15 12.89 4.53
N SER A 135 22.93 14.18 4.84
CA SER A 135 21.68 14.65 5.43
C SER A 135 20.50 14.56 4.46
N ASP A 136 20.71 14.78 3.16
CA ASP A 136 19.63 14.75 2.17
C ASP A 136 19.03 13.33 2.01
N LEU A 137 19.76 12.29 2.43
CA LEU A 137 19.32 10.89 2.36
C LEU A 137 18.72 10.38 3.68
N THR A 138 18.56 11.25 4.67
CA THR A 138 17.90 10.89 5.92
C THR A 138 16.39 10.88 5.71
N ASP A 139 15.70 9.96 6.34
CA ASP A 139 14.24 9.89 6.43
C ASP A 139 13.91 10.15 7.92
N ASN A 140 13.27 11.27 8.22
CA ASN A 140 13.21 11.85 9.58
C ASN A 140 11.98 11.38 10.37
N ASP A 141 10.88 11.15 9.66
CA ASP A 141 9.60 10.67 10.18
C ASP A 141 9.31 9.21 9.84
N HIS A 142 10.17 8.57 9.04
CA HIS A 142 10.16 7.16 8.68
C HIS A 142 8.97 6.76 7.80
N ASP A 143 8.51 7.70 6.98
CA ASP A 143 7.42 7.51 6.03
C ASP A 143 7.88 6.86 4.71
N GLY A 144 9.20 6.75 4.48
CA GLY A 144 9.81 6.14 3.31
C GLY A 144 10.33 7.12 2.25
N LEU A 145 10.18 8.44 2.44
CA LEU A 145 10.82 9.48 1.64
C LEU A 145 12.05 10.02 2.37
N ASN A 146 13.10 10.33 1.61
CA ASN A 146 14.23 11.06 2.18
C ASN A 146 14.03 12.58 2.12
N LEU A 147 14.80 13.33 2.94
CA LEU A 147 14.73 14.79 3.02
C LEU A 147 14.86 15.51 1.66
N CYS A 148 15.55 14.93 0.68
CA CYS A 148 15.58 15.52 -0.65
C CYS A 148 14.31 15.25 -1.44
N GLU A 149 13.82 14.01 -1.44
CA GLU A 149 12.56 13.63 -2.09
C GLU A 149 11.41 14.50 -1.59
N GLU A 150 11.30 14.65 -0.28
CA GLU A 150 10.28 15.48 0.35
C GLU A 150 10.40 16.96 -0.03
N ARG A 151 11.63 17.48 -0.11
CA ARG A 151 11.85 18.86 -0.59
C ARG A 151 11.39 19.05 -2.03
N LEU A 152 11.54 18.04 -2.88
CA LEU A 152 11.11 18.09 -4.28
C LEU A 152 9.58 17.99 -4.41
N LEU A 153 8.96 17.19 -3.54
CA LEU A 153 7.50 16.97 -3.51
C LEU A 153 6.76 18.02 -2.68
N GLN A 154 7.48 18.80 -1.88
CA GLN A 154 6.96 19.79 -0.93
C GLN A 154 6.16 19.18 0.23
N THR A 155 6.43 17.92 0.57
CA THR A 155 5.93 17.28 1.78
C THR A 155 6.71 17.76 3.01
N ASN A 156 6.21 17.43 4.20
CA ASN A 156 6.79 17.87 5.46
C ASN A 156 7.69 16.78 6.07
N PRO A 157 9.01 17.01 6.13
CA PRO A 157 9.96 15.97 6.51
C PRO A 157 9.97 15.48 7.94
N ASP A 158 9.17 16.11 8.80
CA ASP A 158 9.00 15.67 10.17
C ASP A 158 7.57 15.17 10.41
N ASN A 159 6.79 14.93 9.34
CA ASN A 159 5.41 14.51 9.40
C ASN A 159 5.08 13.40 8.40
N PHE A 160 4.94 12.21 8.97
CA PHE A 160 4.70 10.93 8.29
C PHE A 160 3.48 10.86 7.33
N ASP A 161 2.57 11.83 7.42
CA ASP A 161 1.34 11.97 6.63
C ASP A 161 1.06 13.48 6.57
N THR A 162 1.54 14.12 5.49
CA THR A 162 1.69 15.57 5.38
C THR A 162 0.36 16.29 5.42
N ASP A 163 -0.65 15.77 4.73
CA ASP A 163 -1.96 16.40 4.64
C ASP A 163 -2.97 15.87 5.69
N GLY A 164 -2.66 14.75 6.33
CA GLY A 164 -3.35 14.23 7.51
C GLY A 164 -4.59 13.41 7.18
N ASP A 165 -4.65 12.80 6.00
CA ASP A 165 -5.80 11.98 5.59
C ASP A 165 -5.73 10.51 6.05
N GLY A 166 -4.60 10.11 6.63
CA GLY A 166 -4.34 8.78 7.19
C GLY A 166 -3.53 7.85 6.29
N ILE A 167 -3.00 8.32 5.16
CA ILE A 167 -2.08 7.60 4.28
C ILE A 167 -0.69 8.26 4.37
N PRO A 168 0.42 7.49 4.48
CA PRO A 168 1.76 8.09 4.45
C PRO A 168 2.12 8.66 3.08
N ASP A 169 2.92 9.73 3.05
CA ASP A 169 3.23 10.43 1.80
C ASP A 169 3.85 9.49 0.76
N SER A 170 4.84 8.69 1.15
CA SER A 170 5.47 7.73 0.22
C SER A 170 4.50 6.69 -0.36
N ILE A 171 3.44 6.36 0.38
CA ILE A 171 2.41 5.40 -0.02
C ILE A 171 1.41 6.06 -0.96
N GLU A 172 1.00 7.29 -0.68
CA GLU A 172 0.15 8.08 -1.56
C GLU A 172 0.75 8.19 -2.96
N LEU A 173 2.04 8.54 -3.08
CA LEU A 173 2.73 8.60 -4.36
C LEU A 173 2.62 7.27 -5.13
N ARG A 174 2.85 6.15 -4.45
CA ARG A 174 2.80 4.82 -5.09
C ARG A 174 1.40 4.45 -5.56
N CYS A 175 0.39 4.92 -4.85
CA CYS A 175 -1.03 4.75 -5.13
C CYS A 175 -1.58 5.76 -6.15
N GLY A 176 -0.83 6.83 -6.46
CA GLY A 176 -1.25 7.91 -7.37
C GLY A 176 -2.10 8.99 -6.72
N LEU A 177 -2.06 9.08 -5.39
CA LEU A 177 -2.65 10.17 -4.61
C LEU A 177 -1.65 11.30 -4.42
N ASN A 178 -2.15 12.43 -3.94
CA ASN A 178 -1.39 13.64 -3.75
C ASN A 178 -1.22 13.92 -2.25
N PRO A 179 0.01 13.83 -1.68
CA PRO A 179 0.28 14.01 -0.25
C PRO A 179 0.10 15.43 0.30
N LEU A 180 -0.52 16.29 -0.50
CA LEU A 180 -0.83 17.68 -0.20
C LEU A 180 -2.33 17.98 -0.39
N ASP A 181 -3.15 16.99 -0.70
CA ASP A 181 -4.59 17.11 -0.89
C ASP A 181 -5.36 16.07 -0.06
N PRO A 182 -5.75 16.43 1.17
CA PRO A 182 -6.34 15.48 2.12
C PRO A 182 -7.77 15.06 1.73
N SER A 183 -8.28 15.57 0.61
CA SER A 183 -9.61 15.23 0.11
C SER A 183 -9.59 14.01 -0.80
N ASP A 184 -8.46 13.67 -1.41
CA ASP A 184 -8.41 12.66 -2.46
C ASP A 184 -8.52 11.21 -1.92
N ALA A 185 -8.04 10.91 -0.70
CA ALA A 185 -8.22 9.63 -0.03
C ALA A 185 -9.68 9.21 0.18
N ALA A 186 -10.58 10.19 0.29
CA ALA A 186 -12.00 9.97 0.52
C ALA A 186 -12.83 9.93 -0.79
N LEU A 187 -12.21 10.23 -1.93
CA LEU A 187 -12.86 10.11 -3.23
C LEU A 187 -12.96 8.64 -3.64
N ASP A 188 -13.86 8.40 -4.59
CA ASP A 188 -14.03 7.17 -5.33
C ASP A 188 -13.78 7.58 -6.78
N THR A 189 -12.50 7.72 -7.13
CA THR A 189 -12.07 8.43 -8.35
C THR A 189 -12.51 7.68 -9.60
N ASP A 190 -12.45 6.36 -9.57
CA ASP A 190 -12.99 5.53 -10.63
C ASP A 190 -14.51 5.34 -10.49
N GLY A 191 -15.11 5.32 -9.29
CA GLY A 191 -16.55 5.19 -9.14
C GLY A 191 -17.02 3.74 -9.12
N ASP A 192 -16.13 2.80 -8.78
CA ASP A 192 -16.45 1.39 -8.56
C ASP A 192 -17.14 1.12 -7.20
N GLY A 193 -17.18 2.13 -6.33
CA GLY A 193 -17.80 2.10 -5.01
C GLY A 193 -16.82 1.84 -3.86
N ILE A 194 -15.51 1.78 -4.13
CA ILE A 194 -14.44 1.70 -3.14
C ILE A 194 -13.70 3.05 -3.13
N ILE A 195 -13.49 3.63 -1.95
CA ILE A 195 -12.75 4.90 -1.86
C ILE A 195 -11.24 4.68 -2.01
N ASN A 196 -10.55 5.69 -2.53
CA ASN A 196 -9.13 5.70 -2.84
C ASN A 196 -8.22 5.21 -1.68
N SER A 197 -8.51 5.61 -0.44
CA SER A 197 -7.77 5.14 0.75
C SER A 197 -7.89 3.64 1.01
N GLN A 198 -9.06 3.05 0.70
CA GLN A 198 -9.26 1.60 0.81
C GLN A 198 -8.58 0.89 -0.34
N GLU A 199 -8.65 1.47 -1.53
CA GLU A 199 -7.98 0.96 -2.71
C GLU A 199 -6.46 0.93 -2.54
N CYS A 200 -5.87 2.01 -2.03
CA CYS A 200 -4.44 2.09 -1.76
C CYS A 200 -3.97 1.00 -0.77
N LYS A 201 -4.75 0.71 0.28
CA LYS A 201 -4.46 -0.38 1.23
C LYS A 201 -4.54 -1.76 0.57
N LEU A 202 -5.50 -1.93 -0.32
CA LEU A 202 -5.71 -3.16 -1.08
C LEU A 202 -4.73 -3.29 -2.26
N GLY A 203 -4.07 -2.21 -2.67
CA GLY A 203 -3.36 -2.15 -3.94
C GLY A 203 -4.33 -2.37 -5.11
N THR A 204 -5.45 -1.64 -5.13
CA THR A 204 -6.43 -1.59 -6.25
C THR A 204 -6.42 -0.24 -6.97
N PRO A 205 -6.89 -0.18 -8.24
CA PRO A 205 -6.61 0.96 -9.09
C PRO A 205 -7.53 2.12 -8.78
N ILE A 206 -6.96 3.23 -8.32
CA ILE A 206 -7.68 4.45 -7.96
C ILE A 206 -8.38 5.14 -9.14
N ASP A 207 -7.96 4.91 -10.39
CA ASP A 207 -8.53 5.56 -11.58
C ASP A 207 -8.74 4.57 -12.73
N PHE A 208 -9.84 4.74 -13.48
CA PHE A 208 -10.15 4.02 -14.72
C PHE A 208 -9.18 4.32 -15.85
N ASP A 209 -8.68 5.56 -15.93
CA ASP A 209 -8.04 6.12 -17.13
C ASP A 209 -6.62 6.61 -16.88
N ASN A 210 -5.85 5.85 -16.10
CA ASN A 210 -4.41 5.73 -16.22
C ASN A 210 -3.64 7.05 -16.46
N ARG A 211 -3.86 8.05 -15.61
CA ARG A 211 -2.92 9.16 -15.46
C ARG A 211 -2.11 8.97 -14.20
N ILE A 212 -1.06 8.17 -14.38
CA ILE A 212 0.10 8.07 -13.50
C ILE A 212 -0.27 7.47 -12.13
N LEU A 213 0.11 6.19 -12.01
CA LEU A 213 0.25 5.43 -10.77
C LEU A 213 -1.04 4.90 -10.18
N SER A 214 -1.43 3.67 -10.54
CA SER A 214 -2.33 2.89 -9.69
C SER A 214 -2.05 1.40 -9.89
N VAL A 215 -2.15 0.62 -8.80
CA VAL A 215 -1.88 -0.82 -8.76
C VAL A 215 -3.21 -1.58 -8.67
N ALA A 216 -3.38 -2.60 -9.51
CA ALA A 216 -4.19 -3.85 -9.50
C ALA A 216 -5.71 -3.95 -9.22
N GLN A 217 -6.47 -4.14 -10.31
CA GLN A 217 -7.86 -4.65 -10.38
C GLN A 217 -8.04 -6.14 -10.04
N SER A 218 -7.18 -6.70 -9.20
CA SER A 218 -7.49 -7.94 -8.49
C SER A 218 -7.35 -7.64 -7.03
N THR A 219 -8.42 -7.12 -6.44
CA THR A 219 -8.53 -6.86 -5.01
C THR A 219 -8.00 -8.10 -4.28
N PRO A 220 -6.80 -8.03 -3.67
CA PRO A 220 -6.36 -9.13 -2.86
C PRO A 220 -7.33 -9.19 -1.68
N ILE A 221 -8.03 -10.31 -1.56
CA ILE A 221 -8.98 -10.50 -0.45
C ILE A 221 -8.15 -10.91 0.74
N TYR A 222 -8.15 -10.10 1.79
CA TYR A 222 -7.49 -10.44 3.03
C TYR A 222 -8.48 -10.85 4.14
N ARG A 223 -8.02 -11.75 4.99
CA ARG A 223 -8.63 -12.12 6.26
C ARG A 223 -7.55 -12.03 7.33
N ILE A 224 -7.86 -11.31 8.40
CA ILE A 224 -6.95 -11.13 9.53
C ILE A 224 -7.50 -11.94 10.71
N GLU A 225 -6.64 -12.77 11.30
CA GLU A 225 -6.96 -13.55 12.48
C GLU A 225 -6.01 -13.13 13.61
N LYS A 226 -6.55 -12.52 14.66
CA LYS A 226 -5.78 -12.14 15.85
C LYS A 226 -5.59 -13.35 16.76
N TYR A 227 -4.38 -13.54 17.31
CA TYR A 227 -4.14 -14.53 18.35
C TYR A 227 -4.25 -13.94 19.75
N ASP A 228 -4.95 -14.66 20.63
CA ASP A 228 -5.03 -14.37 22.06
C ASP A 228 -3.77 -14.88 22.79
N VAL A 229 -2.63 -14.22 22.58
CA VAL A 229 -1.40 -14.46 23.35
C VAL A 229 -0.85 -13.17 23.98
N PRO A 230 -0.06 -13.24 25.07
CA PRO A 230 0.39 -12.08 25.87
C PRO A 230 1.31 -11.09 25.14
N THR A 231 1.70 -11.38 23.91
CA THR A 231 2.42 -10.49 22.99
C THR A 231 1.59 -10.40 21.72
N PRO A 232 1.22 -9.22 21.21
CA PRO A 232 0.25 -9.11 20.13
C PRO A 232 0.84 -9.65 18.82
N CYS A 233 0.59 -10.94 18.56
CA CYS A 233 0.90 -11.58 17.30
C CYS A 233 -0.37 -11.75 16.47
N MET A 234 -0.24 -11.65 15.16
CA MET A 234 -1.33 -11.75 14.21
C MET A 234 -1.01 -12.74 13.11
N LYS A 235 -2.06 -13.35 12.57
CA LYS A 235 -2.03 -14.09 11.32
C LYS A 235 -2.73 -13.29 10.25
N PHE A 236 -2.11 -13.21 9.09
CA PHE A 236 -2.67 -12.60 7.90
C PHE A 236 -2.84 -13.67 6.84
N ILE A 237 -4.03 -13.75 6.28
CA ILE A 237 -4.30 -14.53 5.07
C ILE A 237 -4.64 -13.53 3.99
N ILE A 238 -3.89 -13.53 2.90
CA ILE A 238 -4.11 -12.68 1.74
C ILE A 238 -4.34 -13.62 0.56
N SER A 239 -5.37 -13.38 -0.23
CA SER A 239 -5.74 -14.21 -1.37
C SER A 239 -5.88 -13.33 -2.61
N ASN A 240 -5.83 -13.94 -3.80
CA ASN A 240 -6.00 -13.23 -5.09
C ASN A 240 -4.93 -12.17 -5.39
N VAL A 241 -3.71 -12.34 -4.90
CA VAL A 241 -2.60 -11.45 -5.27
C VAL A 241 -2.21 -11.70 -6.72
N PRO A 242 -2.26 -10.69 -7.61
CA PRO A 242 -1.91 -10.87 -9.01
C PRO A 242 -0.42 -11.14 -9.18
N VAL A 243 -0.07 -12.01 -10.12
CA VAL A 243 1.30 -12.24 -10.57
C VAL A 243 1.40 -12.10 -12.08
N LEU A 244 2.49 -11.49 -12.55
CA LEU A 244 2.84 -11.46 -13.97
C LEU A 244 3.09 -12.88 -14.47
N PRO A 245 2.44 -13.29 -15.56
CA PRO A 245 2.66 -14.60 -16.16
C PRO A 245 3.98 -14.66 -16.95
N GLU A 246 4.50 -13.53 -17.44
CA GLU A 246 5.62 -13.49 -18.37
C GLU A 246 6.73 -12.54 -17.86
N ALA A 247 7.85 -13.15 -17.49
CA ALA A 247 9.16 -12.59 -17.11
C ALA A 247 9.32 -12.04 -15.67
N GLY A 248 10.45 -12.43 -15.05
CA GLY A 248 10.89 -11.95 -13.74
C GLY A 248 10.28 -12.67 -12.54
N MET A 249 10.88 -12.47 -11.36
CA MET A 249 10.21 -12.77 -10.10
C MET A 249 9.24 -11.62 -9.79
N ASN A 250 8.07 -11.92 -9.24
CA ASN A 250 7.14 -10.90 -8.76
C ASN A 250 7.51 -10.50 -7.33
N HIS A 251 7.88 -9.25 -7.12
CA HIS A 251 8.23 -8.69 -5.82
C HIS A 251 6.98 -8.20 -5.11
N ILE A 252 6.59 -8.93 -4.07
CA ILE A 252 5.41 -8.65 -3.27
C ILE A 252 5.84 -7.99 -1.98
N ASN A 253 5.32 -6.78 -1.75
CA ASN A 253 5.54 -5.99 -0.54
C ASN A 253 4.27 -5.93 0.29
N MET A 254 4.44 -6.08 1.61
CA MET A 254 3.41 -5.88 2.61
C MET A 254 3.95 -4.93 3.65
N THR A 255 3.47 -3.70 3.64
CA THR A 255 3.93 -2.63 4.52
C THR A 255 2.96 -2.48 5.68
N PHE A 256 3.48 -2.50 6.90
CA PHE A 256 2.71 -2.29 8.12
C PHE A 256 3.11 -0.95 8.73
N ILE A 257 2.12 -0.17 9.14
CA ILE A 257 2.36 1.03 9.91
C ILE A 257 2.36 0.67 11.39
N GLU A 258 3.49 0.92 12.04
CA GLU A 258 3.65 0.64 13.46
C GLU A 258 3.87 1.94 14.23
N LYS A 259 3.36 2.01 15.47
CA LYS A 259 3.72 3.08 16.42
C LYS A 259 4.63 2.54 17.49
N ASN A 260 5.77 3.20 17.63
CA ASN A 260 6.67 2.97 18.74
C ASN A 260 6.02 3.48 20.05
N LEU A 261 5.81 2.62 21.04
CA LEU A 261 5.14 3.01 22.29
C LEU A 261 5.99 3.87 23.22
N ALA A 262 7.31 3.83 23.07
CA ALA A 262 8.21 4.64 23.88
C ALA A 262 8.30 6.09 23.36
N THR A 263 8.34 6.26 22.03
CA THR A 263 8.50 7.59 21.39
C THR A 263 7.21 8.17 20.86
N GLY A 264 6.18 7.34 20.63
CA GLY A 264 4.94 7.73 19.97
C GLY A 264 5.06 7.95 18.47
N LYS A 265 6.25 7.77 17.87
CA LYS A 265 6.48 7.94 16.43
C LYS A 265 5.92 6.77 15.63
N LEU A 266 5.41 7.06 14.43
CA LEU A 266 5.07 6.07 13.42
C LEU A 266 6.35 5.61 12.69
N GLN A 267 6.27 4.43 12.08
CA GLN A 267 7.30 3.90 11.19
C GLN A 267 6.66 2.88 10.24
N MET A 268 7.20 2.78 9.03
CA MET A 268 6.86 1.70 8.12
C MET A 268 7.73 0.47 8.34
N VAL A 269 7.09 -0.70 8.34
CA VAL A 269 7.75 -2.00 8.39
C VAL A 269 7.32 -2.82 7.18
N THR A 270 8.24 -3.05 6.26
CA THR A 270 7.94 -3.73 4.99
C THR A 270 8.41 -5.19 5.01
N LEU A 271 7.50 -6.11 4.68
CA LEU A 271 7.80 -7.48 4.31
C LEU A 271 7.94 -7.57 2.80
N GLU A 272 9.05 -8.12 2.33
CA GLU A 272 9.27 -8.39 0.91
C GLU A 272 9.38 -9.89 0.66
N THR A 273 8.76 -10.35 -0.42
CA THR A 273 8.88 -11.73 -0.90
C THR A 273 8.84 -11.78 -2.42
N GLN A 274 9.39 -12.84 -2.99
CA GLN A 274 9.48 -13.02 -4.44
C GLN A 274 8.67 -14.25 -4.87
N VAL A 275 7.84 -14.10 -5.90
CA VAL A 275 6.99 -15.17 -6.42
C VAL A 275 7.28 -15.42 -7.91
N SER A 276 7.62 -16.66 -8.24
CA SER A 276 7.81 -17.08 -9.62
C SER A 276 6.47 -17.07 -10.39
N PRO A 277 6.43 -16.60 -11.65
CA PRO A 277 5.26 -16.72 -12.54
C PRO A 277 4.72 -18.15 -12.65
N SER A 278 5.61 -19.15 -12.56
CA SER A 278 5.24 -20.58 -12.63
C SER A 278 4.42 -21.08 -11.44
N LEU A 279 4.40 -20.33 -10.33
CA LEU A 279 3.55 -20.62 -9.18
C LEU A 279 2.14 -20.04 -9.36
N GLY A 280 1.91 -19.15 -10.33
CA GLY A 280 0.59 -18.54 -10.56
C GLY A 280 -0.45 -19.53 -11.12
N GLY A 281 -1.70 -19.41 -10.68
CA GLY A 281 -2.82 -20.25 -11.14
C GLY A 281 -4.19 -19.61 -10.89
N ARG A 282 -5.28 -20.32 -11.22
CA ARG A 282 -6.66 -19.92 -10.87
C ARG A 282 -7.45 -21.05 -10.18
N PRO A 283 -7.80 -20.89 -8.88
CA PRO A 283 -7.02 -20.10 -7.91
C PRO A 283 -5.61 -20.68 -7.79
N GLY A 284 -4.60 -19.83 -7.66
CA GLY A 284 -3.23 -20.30 -7.47
C GLY A 284 -2.98 -20.84 -6.06
N PRO A 285 -1.79 -21.42 -5.82
CA PRO A 285 -1.40 -21.96 -4.53
C PRO A 285 -1.31 -20.86 -3.47
N THR A 286 -1.50 -21.26 -2.21
CA THR A 286 -1.20 -20.42 -1.05
C THR A 286 0.23 -20.66 -0.61
N ILE A 287 1.03 -19.59 -0.63
CA ILE A 287 2.41 -19.55 -0.17
C ILE A 287 2.40 -19.29 1.34
N LYS A 288 3.14 -20.11 2.10
CA LYS A 288 3.21 -19.94 3.56
C LYS A 288 4.42 -19.11 3.92
N CYS A 289 4.18 -18.00 4.59
CA CYS A 289 5.22 -17.08 5.00
C CYS A 289 5.29 -16.99 6.53
N THR A 290 6.50 -16.85 7.04
CA THR A 290 6.77 -16.49 8.44
C THR A 290 7.46 -15.14 8.46
N ALA A 291 6.95 -14.21 9.26
CA ALA A 291 7.45 -12.84 9.37
C ALA A 291 7.86 -12.55 10.82
N THR A 292 9.16 -12.65 11.11
CA THR A 292 9.69 -12.32 12.44
C THR A 292 10.53 -11.05 12.37
N PRO A 293 10.35 -10.09 13.30
CA PRO A 293 11.21 -8.92 13.36
C PRO A 293 12.64 -9.35 13.63
N ASN A 294 13.58 -8.83 12.85
CA ASN A 294 14.97 -8.84 13.27
C ASN A 294 15.22 -7.70 14.27
N GLY A 295 16.40 -7.66 14.87
CA GLY A 295 16.77 -6.67 15.90
C GLY A 295 16.73 -5.18 15.45
N ASN A 296 16.47 -4.91 14.17
CA ASN A 296 16.39 -3.56 13.59
C ASN A 296 14.98 -3.19 13.11
N GLY A 297 13.95 -3.99 13.43
CA GLY A 297 12.57 -3.71 13.00
C GLY A 297 12.27 -4.06 11.54
N VAL A 298 13.25 -4.51 10.76
CA VAL A 298 13.02 -5.09 9.44
C VAL A 298 12.53 -6.53 9.63
N LEU A 299 11.33 -6.81 9.17
CA LEU A 299 10.82 -8.17 9.18
C LEU A 299 11.52 -8.98 8.09
N GLN A 300 12.16 -10.08 8.47
CA GLN A 300 12.60 -11.07 7.48
C GLN A 300 11.51 -12.09 7.29
N GLY A 301 10.94 -12.09 6.08
CA GLY A 301 10.01 -13.08 5.60
C GLY A 301 10.75 -14.29 5.02
N VAL A 302 10.38 -15.50 5.42
CA VAL A 302 10.68 -16.70 4.63
C VAL A 302 9.36 -17.26 4.15
N CYS A 303 9.20 -17.36 2.84
CA CYS A 303 8.06 -17.97 2.19
C CYS A 303 8.49 -19.32 1.61
N ASN A 304 7.77 -20.39 1.98
CA ASN A 304 8.00 -21.76 1.51
C ASN A 304 6.81 -22.29 0.71
#